data_AF-A0A3D6DUA1-F1
#
_entry.id   AF-A0A3D6DUA1-F1
#
_cell.length_a   1.000
_cell.length_b   1.000
_cell.length_c   1.000
_cell.angle_alpha   90.00
_cell.angle_beta   90.00
_cell.angle_gamma   90.00
#
_symmetry.space_group_name_H-M   'P 1'
#
loop_
_entity.id
_entity.type
_entity.pdbx_description
1 polymer ?
#
loop_
_entity_poly.entity_id
_entity_poly.type
_entity_poly.pdbx_seq_one_letter_code
_entity_poly.pdbx_strand_id
1 'polypeptide(L)'
;RPSSPRRRTYERLKRYAEAQRYTLFRDEELERALDDLYARPLLETAADLLNRLMRGGANDEELAGAVKSLREEGRLTYTEEDAQLREPRVVCSLGLIVGQ
;
A
#
# COMPACT_ATOMS: atom_id res chain seq x y z
N ARG A 1 12.60 -3.29 12.83
CA ARG A 1 12.37 -2.29 11.76
C ARG A 1 10.87 -2.23 11.54
N PRO A 2 10.16 -1.12 11.80
CA PRO A 2 8.72 -1.09 11.59
C PRO A 2 8.47 -1.35 10.09
N SER A 3 7.77 -2.44 9.77
CA SER A 3 7.40 -2.75 8.39
C SER A 3 6.55 -1.61 7.86
N SER A 4 6.99 -0.98 6.76
CA SER A 4 6.24 0.08 6.08
C SER A 4 4.82 -0.43 5.75
N PRO A 5 3.76 0.39 5.92
CA PRO A 5 2.38 0.00 5.64
C PRO A 5 2.22 -0.64 4.26
N ARG A 6 2.96 -0.15 3.25
CA ARG A 6 3.06 -0.76 1.92
C ARG A 6 3.41 -2.25 1.97
N ARG A 7 4.46 -2.60 2.70
CA ARG A 7 4.95 -3.98 2.81
C ARG A 7 3.91 -4.85 3.52
N ARG A 8 3.31 -4.36 4.60
CA ARG A 8 2.31 -5.12 5.36
C ARG A 8 1.06 -5.37 4.52
N THR A 9 0.57 -4.36 3.81
CA THR A 9 -0.56 -4.48 2.89
C THR A 9 -0.23 -5.45 1.75
N TYR A 10 0.93 -5.30 1.11
CA TYR A 10 1.36 -6.18 0.03
C TYR A 10 1.45 -7.65 0.47
N GLU A 11 2.14 -7.95 1.58
CA GLU A 11 2.29 -9.33 2.05
C GLU A 11 0.94 -9.97 2.41
N ARG A 12 0.02 -9.18 2.98
CA ARG A 12 -1.30 -9.64 3.36
C ARG A 12 -2.18 -9.91 2.14
N LEU A 13 -2.27 -8.95 1.23
CA LEU A 13 -3.06 -9.07 0.00
C LEU A 13 -2.48 -10.10 -0.96
N LYS A 14 -1.16 -10.27 -1.01
CA LYS A 14 -0.51 -11.34 -1.79
C LYS A 14 -0.99 -12.71 -1.32
N ARG A 15 -0.99 -12.97 -0.01
CA ARG A 15 -1.50 -14.25 0.53
C ARG A 15 -2.97 -14.47 0.21
N TYR A 16 -3.77 -13.41 0.30
CA TYR A 16 -5.20 -13.47 -0.04
C TYR A 16 -5.43 -13.75 -1.53
N ALA A 17 -4.66 -13.13 -2.42
CA ALA A 17 -4.68 -13.42 -3.86
C ALA A 17 -4.18 -14.84 -4.17
N GLU A 18 -3.13 -15.31 -3.51
CA GLU A 18 -2.62 -16.69 -3.67
C GLU A 18 -3.64 -17.74 -3.20
N ALA A 19 -4.39 -17.47 -2.13
CA ALA A 19 -5.48 -18.33 -1.68
C ALA A 19 -6.61 -18.43 -2.72
N GLN A 20 -6.94 -17.30 -3.37
CA GLN A 20 -7.94 -17.27 -4.44
C GLN A 20 -7.44 -17.83 -5.77
N ARG A 21 -6.13 -17.90 -5.99
CA ARG A 21 -5.53 -18.41 -7.24
C ARG A 21 -5.83 -19.88 -7.51
N TYR A 22 -6.15 -20.65 -6.47
CA TYR A 22 -6.61 -22.04 -6.58
C TYR A 22 -8.13 -22.15 -6.77
N THR A 23 -8.83 -21.01 -6.86
CA THR A 23 -10.27 -20.93 -7.11
C THR A 23 -10.52 -20.32 -8.49
N LEU A 24 -11.73 -20.51 -9.02
CA LEU A 24 -12.16 -19.88 -10.29
C LEU A 24 -12.24 -18.35 -10.21
N PHE A 25 -12.14 -17.77 -9.01
CA PHE A 25 -12.26 -16.33 -8.75
C PHE A 25 -10.90 -15.66 -8.75
N ARG A 26 -10.17 -15.75 -9.87
CA ARG A 26 -8.97 -14.92 -10.04
C ARG A 26 -9.39 -13.45 -10.11
N ASP A 27 -8.94 -12.66 -9.14
CA ASP A 27 -9.15 -11.22 -9.12
C ASP A 27 -7.98 -10.51 -9.83
N GLU A 28 -8.09 -10.34 -11.14
CA GLU A 28 -7.05 -9.69 -11.97
C GLU A 28 -6.81 -8.22 -11.57
N GLU A 29 -7.82 -7.58 -10.99
CA GLU A 29 -7.72 -6.19 -10.54
C GLU A 29 -6.83 -6.08 -9.30
N LEU A 30 -7.01 -6.99 -8.34
CA LEU A 30 -6.15 -7.13 -7.16
C LEU A 30 -4.71 -7.45 -7.57
N GLU A 31 -4.50 -8.34 -8.55
CA GLU A 31 -3.14 -8.64 -9.06
C GLU A 31 -2.47 -7.38 -9.65
N ARG A 32 -3.22 -6.60 -10.45
CA ARG A 32 -2.72 -5.31 -10.98
C ARG A 32 -2.45 -4.28 -9.89
N ALA A 33 -3.25 -4.25 -8.84
CA ALA A 33 -3.01 -3.36 -7.71
C ALA A 33 -1.77 -3.75 -6.90
N LEU A 34 -1.55 -5.05 -6.71
CA LEU A 34 -0.34 -5.59 -6.09
C LEU A 34 0.92 -5.25 -6.88
N ASP A 35 0.86 -5.29 -8.22
CA ASP A 35 1.95 -4.89 -9.10
C ASP A 35 2.29 -3.40 -8.92
N ASP A 36 1.28 -2.52 -8.93
CA ASP A 36 1.48 -1.08 -8.71
C ASP A 36 2.08 -0.79 -7.33
N LEU A 37 1.54 -1.45 -6.29
CA LEU A 37 2.07 -1.42 -4.91
C LEU A 37 3.54 -1.87 -4.83
N TYR A 38 3.97 -2.79 -5.68
CA TYR A 38 5.34 -3.28 -5.72
C TYR A 38 6.25 -2.31 -6.47
N ALA A 39 5.82 -1.86 -7.65
CA ALA A 39 6.55 -1.01 -8.57
C ALA A 39 6.73 0.43 -8.07
N ARG A 40 5.72 0.99 -7.38
CA ARG A 40 5.68 2.41 -7.01
C ARG A 40 5.44 2.63 -5.51
N PRO A 41 5.92 3.76 -4.95
CA PRO A 41 5.55 4.14 -3.60
C PRO A 41 4.05 4.49 -3.51
N LEU A 42 3.43 4.16 -2.37
CA LEU A 42 2.05 4.54 -2.06
C LEU A 42 1.94 6.06 -1.87
N LEU A 43 0.82 6.63 -2.33
CA LEU A 43 0.42 7.98 -1.98
C LEU A 43 0.20 8.09 -0.46
N GLU A 44 0.51 9.26 0.12
CA GLU A 44 0.36 9.49 1.56
C GLU A 44 -1.09 9.26 2.04
N THR A 45 -2.07 9.70 1.25
CA THR A 45 -3.50 9.49 1.51
C THR A 45 -3.87 8.00 1.50
N ALA A 46 -3.36 7.24 0.52
CA ALA A 46 -3.58 5.79 0.46
C ALA A 46 -2.91 5.09 1.65
N ALA A 47 -1.69 5.49 2.00
CA ALA A 47 -0.98 4.93 3.14
C ALA A 47 -1.68 5.19 4.49
N ASP A 48 -2.27 6.37 4.70
CA ASP A 48 -3.07 6.68 5.89
C ASP A 48 -4.34 5.82 5.95
N LEU A 49 -5.10 5.75 4.85
CA LEU A 49 -6.32 4.94 4.78
C LEU A 49 -6.03 3.46 5.08
N LEU A 50 -5.02 2.88 4.42
CA LEU A 50 -4.64 1.49 4.63
C LEU A 50 -4.15 1.24 6.07
N ASN A 51 -3.44 2.19 6.67
CA ASN A 51 -3.05 2.09 8.08
C ASN A 51 -4.25 2.10 9.02
N ARG A 52 -5.25 2.95 8.78
CA ARG A 52 -6.49 2.98 9.56
C ARG A 52 -7.24 1.67 9.45
N LEU A 53 -7.40 1.13 8.23
CA LEU A 53 -8.04 -0.17 8.00
C LEU A 53 -7.31 -1.30 8.73
N MET A 54 -5.98 -1.34 8.63
CA MET A 54 -5.17 -2.34 9.33
C MET A 54 -5.24 -2.21 10.85
N ARG A 55 -5.30 -0.99 11.39
CA ARG A 55 -5.48 -0.74 12.83
C ARG A 55 -6.89 -1.04 13.30
N GLY A 56 -7.89 -0.80 12.46
CA GLY A 56 -9.30 -1.10 12.70
C GLY A 56 -9.65 -2.58 12.59
N GLY A 57 -8.70 -3.44 12.25
CA GLY A 57 -8.93 -4.88 12.13
C GLY A 57 -9.67 -5.29 10.86
N ALA A 58 -9.56 -4.51 9.78
CA ALA A 58 -10.15 -4.86 8.49
C ALA A 58 -9.69 -6.26 8.03
N ASN A 59 -10.65 -7.00 7.47
CA ASN A 59 -10.41 -8.31 6.86
C ASN A 59 -9.70 -8.15 5.51
N ASP A 60 -9.21 -9.26 4.96
CA ASP A 60 -8.47 -9.24 3.70
C ASP A 60 -9.32 -8.75 2.53
N GLU A 61 -10.62 -9.06 2.53
CA GLU A 61 -11.58 -8.63 1.50
C GLU A 61 -11.80 -7.10 1.53
N GLU A 62 -12.02 -6.54 2.72
CA GLU A 62 -12.18 -5.10 2.93
C GLU A 62 -10.92 -4.33 2.50
N LEU A 63 -9.76 -4.87 2.85
CA LEU A 63 -8.48 -4.30 2.47
C LEU A 63 -8.27 -4.37 0.95
N ALA A 64 -8.65 -5.49 0.32
CA ALA A 64 -8.59 -5.67 -1.12
C ALA A 64 -9.51 -4.68 -1.84
N GLY A 65 -10.75 -4.53 -1.37
CA GLY A 65 -11.72 -3.57 -1.90
C GLY A 65 -11.20 -2.14 -1.83
N ALA A 66 -10.64 -1.72 -0.68
CA ALA A 66 -10.08 -0.38 -0.54
C ALA A 66 -8.90 -0.12 -1.48
N VAL A 67 -7.98 -1.08 -1.63
CA VAL A 67 -6.85 -0.97 -2.56
C VAL A 67 -7.31 -0.88 -4.02
N LYS A 68 -8.32 -1.68 -4.36
CA LYS A 68 -8.97 -1.69 -5.67
C LYS A 68 -9.61 -0.34 -6.00
N SER A 69 -10.47 0.18 -5.13
CA SER A 69 -11.08 1.51 -5.30
C SER A 69 -10.03 2.63 -5.40
N LEU A 70 -9.02 2.62 -4.54
CA LEU A 70 -7.92 3.59 -4.63
C LEU A 70 -7.19 3.54 -5.98
N ARG A 71 -7.05 2.35 -6.57
CA ARG A 71 -6.42 2.18 -7.87
C ARG A 71 -7.32 2.68 -9.00
N GLU A 72 -8.61 2.35 -8.97
CA GLU A 72 -9.58 2.85 -9.94
C GLU A 72 -9.66 4.37 -9.94
N GLU A 73 -9.56 4.99 -8.76
CA GLU A 73 -9.49 6.45 -8.63
C GLU A 73 -8.13 7.05 -9.03
N GLY A 74 -7.10 6.25 -9.32
CA GLY A 74 -5.74 6.72 -9.62
C GLY A 74 -5.01 7.30 -8.38
N ARG A 75 -5.43 6.90 -7.17
CA ARG A 75 -4.98 7.44 -5.88
C ARG A 75 -4.21 6.43 -5.03
N LEU A 76 -3.93 5.23 -5.55
CA LEU A 76 -3.20 4.19 -4.83
C LEU A 76 -1.70 4.53 -4.73
N THR A 77 -1.08 4.86 -5.86
CA THR A 77 0.36 5.11 -6.01
C THR A 77 0.59 6.44 -6.72
N TYR A 78 1.80 6.98 -6.58
CA TYR A 78 2.17 8.18 -7.30
C TYR A 78 2.19 7.92 -8.81
N THR A 79 1.63 8.84 -9.59
CA THR A 79 1.77 8.83 -11.04
C THR A 79 3.21 9.21 -11.44
N GLU A 80 3.61 8.93 -12.68
CA GLU A 80 4.94 9.33 -13.18
C GLU A 80 5.18 10.84 -13.11
N GLU A 81 4.11 11.65 -13.11
CA GLU A 81 4.16 13.11 -12.98
C GLU A 81 4.47 13.55 -11.53
N ASP A 82 3.84 12.93 -10.54
CA ASP A 82 4.16 13.16 -9.12
C ASP A 82 5.55 12.66 -8.72
N ALA A 83 6.03 11.57 -9.33
CA ALA A 83 7.35 11.02 -9.06
C ALA A 83 8.48 12.00 -9.45
N GLN A 84 8.25 12.82 -10.48
CA GLN A 84 9.17 13.88 -10.91
C GLN A 84 9.13 15.11 -10.00
N LEU A 85 7.99 15.41 -9.38
CA LEU A 85 7.81 16.52 -8.44
C LEU A 85 8.44 16.26 -7.06
N ARG A 86 8.69 14.99 -6.72
CA ARG A 86 9.40 14.60 -5.50
C ARG A 86 10.91 14.59 -5.73
N GLU A 87 11.48 15.77 -5.92
CA GLU A 87 12.85 16.02 -5.45
C GLU A 87 12.98 15.49 -4.01
N PRO A 88 14.10 14.84 -3.66
CA PRO A 88 14.18 13.97 -2.50
C PRO A 88 14.00 14.78 -1.22
N ARG A 89 12.78 14.79 -0.68
CA ARG A 89 12.56 15.17 0.72
C ARG A 89 13.11 14.05 1.58
N VAL A 90 14.37 14.23 1.95
CA VAL A 90 15.03 13.52 3.03
C VAL A 90 14.19 13.73 4.30
N VAL A 91 13.25 12.83 4.57
CA VAL A 91 12.68 12.69 5.91
C VAL A 91 13.72 11.93 6.73
N CYS A 92 14.67 12.70 7.26
CA CYS A 92 15.41 12.31 8.45
C CYS A 92 14.45 12.36 9.64
N SER A 93 13.62 11.34 9.81
CA SER A 93 13.13 10.96 11.14
C SER A 93 14.22 10.15 11.86
N LEU A 94 15.37 10.78 12.08
CA LEU A 94 16.35 10.33 13.06
C LEU A 94 16.20 11.24 14.28
N GLY A 95 15.33 10.82 15.19
CA GLY A 95 15.39 11.30 16.56
C GLY A 95 16.73 10.94 17.15
N LEU A 96 17.59 11.94 17.36
CA LEU A 96 18.67 11.87 18.32
C LEU A 96 18.28 12.78 19.48
N ILE A 97 17.86 12.11 20.55
CA ILE A 97 17.88 12.64 21.91
C ILE A 97 19.23 13.33 22.15
N VAL A 98 19.23 14.65 22.34
CA VAL A 98 20.39 15.33 22.92
C VAL A 98 20.35 15.04 24.42
N GLY A 99 21.22 14.14 24.86
CA GLY A 99 21.51 13.97 26.27
C GLY A 99 22.36 15.14 26.72
N GLN A 100 21.80 15.99 27.57
CA GLN A 100 22.51 16.90 28.49
C GLN A 100 21.78 16.84 29.82
#